data_AF-A0A7S3NC01-F1
#
_entry.id   AF-A0A7S3NC01-F1
#
_cell.length_a   1.000
_cell.length_b   1.000
_cell.length_c   1.000
_cell.angle_alpha   90.00
_cell.angle_beta   90.00
_cell.angle_gamma   90.00
#
_symmetry.space_group_name_H-M   'P 1'
#
loop_
_entity.id
_entity.type
_entity.pdbx_description
1 polymer ?
#
loop_
_entity_poly.entity_id
_entity_poly.type
_entity_poly.pdbx_seq_one_letter_code
_entity_poly.pdbx_strand_id
1 'polypeptide(L)'
;MKESHTDEELMTGIDILLKLIKNILKSPKEEKFRKIKKTNKAISTKLLNLICMDDLLMVINFEHESEEFYCFNISKFTSLAKAKLVIQDFYDEIRKKYMTPEELSKFELLKEQKRQMIEEHKKMNRMKEELEMKSKLDRVEKSTEEVKASKGNDLRFGANVVKFQPPAPARGRC
;
A
#
# COMPACT_ATOMS: atom_id res chain seq x y z
N MET A 1 -0.30 -40.81 14.58
CA MET A 1 0.84 -39.94 14.26
C MET A 1 0.81 -39.75 12.75
N LYS A 2 0.43 -38.55 12.27
CA LYS A 2 0.39 -38.30 10.82
C LYS A 2 1.83 -38.21 10.34
N GLU A 3 2.12 -39.00 9.31
CA GLU A 3 3.40 -39.08 8.63
C GLU A 3 3.80 -37.69 8.12
N SER A 4 5.10 -37.39 8.16
CA SER A 4 5.68 -36.18 7.60
C SER A 4 5.18 -35.93 6.18
N HIS A 5 4.50 -34.81 5.96
CA HIS A 5 4.06 -34.37 4.64
C HIS A 5 5.24 -34.04 3.74
N THR A 6 5.07 -34.24 2.44
CA THR A 6 6.07 -33.82 1.45
C THR A 6 6.06 -32.30 1.28
N ASP A 7 7.20 -31.72 0.90
CA ASP A 7 7.31 -30.28 0.63
C ASP A 7 6.31 -29.84 -0.47
N GLU A 8 5.97 -30.70 -1.44
CA GLU A 8 4.98 -30.43 -2.48
C GLU A 8 3.55 -30.32 -1.95
N GLU A 9 3.15 -31.20 -1.03
CA GLU A 9 1.86 -31.15 -0.34
C GLU A 9 1.76 -29.89 0.52
N LEU A 10 2.83 -29.58 1.26
CA LEU A 10 2.92 -28.37 2.08
C LEU A 10 2.79 -27.11 1.22
N MET A 11 3.52 -27.01 0.11
CA MET A 11 3.39 -25.89 -0.83
C MET A 11 1.96 -25.76 -1.33
N THR A 12 1.34 -26.85 -1.75
CA THR A 12 -0.02 -26.83 -2.30
C THR A 12 -1.04 -26.34 -1.26
N GLY A 13 -0.97 -26.83 -0.03
CA GLY A 13 -1.87 -26.40 1.03
C GLY A 13 -1.64 -24.95 1.44
N ILE A 14 -0.39 -24.53 1.62
CA ILE A 14 -0.06 -23.15 2.01
C ILE A 14 -0.43 -22.15 0.91
N ASP A 15 -0.30 -22.49 -0.38
CA ASP A 15 -0.76 -21.65 -1.49
C ASP A 15 -2.28 -21.42 -1.43
N ILE A 16 -3.06 -22.46 -1.08
CA ILE A 16 -4.51 -22.32 -0.85
C ILE A 16 -4.78 -21.38 0.32
N LEU A 17 -4.07 -21.54 1.45
CA LEU A 17 -4.21 -20.66 2.61
C LEU A 17 -3.92 -19.20 2.25
N LEU A 18 -2.81 -18.95 1.55
CA LEU A 18 -2.41 -17.61 1.10
C LEU A 18 -3.45 -16.98 0.17
N LYS A 19 -4.09 -17.77 -0.71
CA LYS A 19 -5.20 -17.31 -1.57
C LYS A 19 -6.42 -16.92 -0.76
N LEU A 20 -6.81 -17.73 0.23
CA LEU A 20 -7.93 -17.43 1.12
C LEU A 20 -7.68 -16.14 1.90
N ILE A 21 -6.50 -16.01 2.50
CA ILE A 21 -6.08 -14.80 3.23
C ILE A 21 -6.07 -13.58 2.30
N LYS A 22 -5.55 -13.71 1.07
CA LYS A 22 -5.53 -12.64 0.08
C LYS A 22 -6.94 -12.14 -0.27
N ASN A 23 -7.91 -13.04 -0.40
CA ASN A 23 -9.31 -12.68 -0.68
C ASN A 23 -9.92 -11.90 0.48
N ILE A 24 -9.67 -12.32 1.73
CA ILE A 24 -10.11 -11.60 2.93
C ILE A 24 -9.48 -10.20 2.99
N LEU A 25 -8.17 -10.08 2.73
CA LEU A 25 -7.48 -8.80 2.74
C LEU A 25 -7.96 -7.84 1.64
N LYS A 26 -8.38 -8.37 0.48
CA LYS A 26 -8.91 -7.57 -0.63
C LYS A 26 -10.33 -7.06 -0.34
N SER A 27 -11.18 -7.91 0.21
CA SER A 27 -12.60 -7.63 0.46
C SER A 27 -13.01 -8.04 1.89
N PRO A 28 -12.55 -7.33 2.94
CA PRO A 28 -12.76 -7.74 4.34
C PRO A 28 -14.22 -7.71 4.80
N LYS A 29 -15.04 -6.87 4.19
CA LYS A 29 -16.46 -6.72 4.53
C LYS A 29 -17.34 -7.83 3.96
N GLU A 30 -16.86 -8.56 2.95
CA GLU A 30 -17.61 -9.63 2.31
C GLU A 30 -17.50 -10.91 3.12
N GLU A 31 -18.59 -11.27 3.80
CA GLU A 31 -18.63 -12.41 4.73
C GLU A 31 -18.29 -13.75 4.06
N LYS A 32 -18.68 -13.94 2.80
CA LYS A 32 -18.38 -15.14 2.01
C LYS A 32 -16.87 -15.45 1.92
N PHE A 33 -16.00 -14.44 1.99
CA PHE A 33 -14.55 -14.64 1.94
C PHE A 33 -13.96 -14.94 3.32
N ARG A 34 -14.66 -14.58 4.40
CA ARG A 34 -14.23 -14.85 5.78
C ARG A 34 -14.60 -16.25 6.25
N LYS A 35 -15.53 -16.92 5.56
CA LYS A 35 -15.97 -18.28 5.89
C LYS A 35 -15.27 -19.32 5.02
N ILE A 36 -14.67 -20.32 5.67
CA ILE A 36 -14.04 -21.47 5.04
C ILE A 36 -14.89 -22.69 5.36
N LYS A 37 -15.45 -23.31 4.32
CA LYS A 37 -16.22 -24.56 4.46
C LYS A 37 -15.28 -25.75 4.54
N LYS A 38 -15.29 -26.49 5.65
CA LYS A 38 -14.45 -27.68 5.87
C LYS A 38 -14.72 -28.79 4.86
N THR A 39 -15.96 -28.89 4.37
CA THR A 39 -16.35 -29.92 3.39
C THR A 39 -15.90 -29.62 1.96
N ASN A 40 -15.34 -28.44 1.68
CA ASN A 40 -14.85 -28.13 0.34
C ASN A 40 -13.69 -29.09 0.02
N LYS A 41 -13.83 -29.87 -1.07
CA LYS A 41 -12.88 -30.93 -1.43
C LYS A 41 -11.44 -30.43 -1.47
N ALA A 42 -11.17 -29.29 -2.11
CA ALA A 42 -9.81 -28.78 -2.23
C ALA A 42 -9.24 -28.35 -0.87
N ILE A 43 -10.08 -27.75 -0.01
CA ILE A 43 -9.67 -27.29 1.32
C ILE A 43 -9.46 -28.49 2.25
N SER A 44 -10.39 -29.43 2.27
CA SER A 44 -10.33 -30.63 3.10
C SER A 44 -9.11 -31.48 2.79
N THR A 45 -8.87 -31.78 1.51
CA THR A 45 -7.82 -32.74 1.13
C THR A 45 -6.42 -32.12 1.09
N LYS A 46 -6.31 -30.84 0.70
CA LYS A 46 -5.00 -30.20 0.48
C LYS A 46 -4.58 -29.27 1.62
N LEU A 47 -5.51 -28.60 2.28
CA LEU A 47 -5.20 -27.65 3.36
C LEU A 47 -5.37 -28.32 4.73
N LEU A 48 -6.57 -28.77 5.07
CA LEU A 48 -6.89 -29.31 6.40
C LEU A 48 -6.30 -30.70 6.65
N ASN A 49 -5.85 -31.40 5.60
CA ASN A 49 -5.14 -32.66 5.79
C ASN A 49 -3.73 -32.46 6.39
N LEU A 50 -3.15 -31.27 6.21
CA LEU A 50 -1.81 -30.94 6.69
C LEU A 50 -1.73 -30.94 8.21
N ILE A 51 -0.63 -31.47 8.75
CA ILE A 51 -0.31 -31.46 10.18
C ILE A 51 -0.35 -30.03 10.74
N CYS A 52 -0.98 -29.88 11.91
CA CYS A 52 -1.12 -28.62 12.66
C CYS A 52 -1.80 -27.46 11.90
N MET A 53 -2.48 -27.72 10.79
CA MET A 53 -3.17 -26.66 10.04
C MET A 53 -4.33 -26.06 10.84
N ASP A 54 -5.05 -26.88 11.60
CA ASP A 54 -6.13 -26.39 12.47
C ASP A 54 -5.59 -25.44 13.55
N ASP A 55 -4.47 -25.78 14.19
CA ASP A 55 -3.80 -24.91 15.16
C ASP A 55 -3.34 -23.60 14.52
N LEU A 56 -2.77 -23.67 13.31
CA LEU A 56 -2.35 -22.48 12.56
C LEU A 56 -3.54 -21.56 12.24
N LEU A 57 -4.69 -22.14 11.83
CA LEU A 57 -5.92 -21.39 11.58
C LEU A 57 -6.40 -20.68 12.85
N MET A 58 -6.35 -21.35 14.00
CA MET A 58 -6.71 -20.74 15.29
C MET A 58 -5.77 -19.59 15.67
N VAL A 59 -4.45 -19.78 15.51
CA VAL A 59 -3.43 -18.75 15.81
C VAL A 59 -3.63 -17.50 14.95
N ILE A 60 -4.05 -17.65 13.70
CA ILE A 60 -4.32 -16.51 12.82
C ILE A 60 -5.75 -15.94 12.99
N ASN A 61 -6.48 -16.35 14.03
CA ASN A 61 -7.81 -15.87 14.42
C ASN A 61 -8.96 -16.34 13.51
N PHE A 62 -8.86 -17.56 12.97
CA PHE A 62 -10.06 -18.29 12.56
C PHE A 62 -10.67 -19.00 13.77
N GLU A 63 -11.97 -18.87 13.89
CA GLU A 63 -12.76 -19.50 14.95
C GLU A 63 -13.69 -20.54 14.33
N HIS A 64 -14.04 -21.56 15.12
CA HIS A 64 -15.09 -22.49 14.75
C HIS A 64 -16.45 -21.82 14.95
N GLU A 65 -17.08 -21.39 13.85
CA GLU A 65 -18.46 -20.88 13.88
C GLU A 65 -19.47 -22.04 14.00
N SER A 66 -19.14 -23.18 13.38
CA SER A 66 -19.90 -24.43 13.49
C SER A 66 -18.99 -25.63 13.22
N GLU A 67 -19.54 -26.84 13.31
CA GLU A 67 -18.80 -28.07 12.96
C GLU A 67 -18.27 -28.03 11.52
N GLU A 68 -18.96 -27.34 10.61
CA GLU A 68 -18.65 -27.32 9.18
C GLU A 68 -17.83 -26.11 8.71
N PHE A 69 -17.73 -25.03 9.50
CA PHE A 69 -17.15 -23.77 9.05
C PHE A 69 -16.08 -23.20 10.00
N TYR A 70 -15.01 -22.68 9.41
CA TYR A 70 -14.13 -21.72 10.06
C TYR A 70 -14.52 -20.31 9.63
N CYS A 71 -14.56 -19.37 10.57
CA CYS A 71 -14.86 -17.96 10.30
C CYS A 71 -13.74 -17.07 10.82
N PHE A 72 -13.27 -16.14 9.98
CA PHE A 72 -12.27 -15.15 10.37
C PHE A 72 -12.89 -13.95 11.10
N ASN A 73 -12.34 -13.62 12.26
CA ASN A 73 -12.77 -12.46 13.04
C ASN A 73 -12.22 -11.14 12.45
N ILE A 74 -13.10 -10.32 11.85
CA ILE A 74 -12.71 -9.06 11.18
C ILE A 74 -11.99 -8.07 12.10
N SER A 75 -12.29 -8.07 13.40
CA SER A 75 -11.66 -7.18 14.38
C SER A 75 -10.14 -7.40 14.47
N LYS A 76 -9.65 -8.55 14.01
CA LYS A 76 -8.23 -8.92 14.00
C LYS A 76 -7.59 -8.78 12.61
N PHE A 77 -8.13 -7.93 11.74
CA PHE A 77 -7.61 -7.74 10.37
C PHE A 77 -6.10 -7.45 10.29
N THR A 78 -5.55 -6.69 11.24
CA THR A 78 -4.12 -6.34 11.27
C THR A 78 -3.22 -7.54 11.57
N SER A 79 -3.65 -8.50 12.40
CA SER A 79 -2.90 -9.73 12.65
C SER A 79 -2.89 -10.63 11.43
N LEU A 80 -3.99 -10.69 10.68
CA LEU A 80 -4.07 -11.46 9.43
C LEU A 80 -3.10 -10.95 8.37
N ALA A 81 -2.96 -9.62 8.23
CA ALA A 81 -2.00 -9.03 7.31
C ALA A 81 -0.54 -9.39 7.68
N LYS A 82 -0.22 -9.41 8.97
CA LYS A 82 1.10 -9.85 9.46
C LYS A 82 1.32 -11.35 9.25
N ALA A 83 0.32 -12.17 9.58
CA ALA A 83 0.37 -13.62 9.39
C ALA A 83 0.61 -13.98 7.92
N LYS A 84 -0.05 -13.28 6.98
CA LYS A 84 0.22 -13.45 5.55
C LYS A 84 1.69 -13.27 5.19
N LEU A 85 2.36 -12.26 5.75
CA LEU A 85 3.77 -12.02 5.45
C LEU A 85 4.65 -13.18 5.94
N VAL A 86 4.45 -13.61 7.18
CA VAL A 86 5.22 -14.72 7.78
C VAL A 86 4.99 -16.02 7.01
N ILE A 87 3.73 -16.35 6.70
CA ILE A 87 3.37 -17.55 5.93
C ILE A 87 3.94 -17.47 4.51
N GLN A 88 3.92 -16.30 3.87
CA GLN A 88 4.49 -16.10 2.54
C GLN A 88 6.01 -16.27 2.56
N ASP A 89 6.71 -15.75 3.56
CA ASP A 89 8.16 -15.92 3.67
C ASP A 89 8.53 -17.40 3.82
N PHE A 90 7.80 -18.15 4.66
CA PHE A 90 7.98 -19.60 4.80
C PHE A 90 7.68 -20.35 3.49
N TYR A 91 6.59 -19.99 2.81
CA TYR A 91 6.24 -20.57 1.51
C TYR A 91 7.34 -20.33 0.46
N ASP A 92 7.87 -19.11 0.42
CA ASP A 92 8.94 -18.74 -0.51
C ASP A 92 10.24 -19.50 -0.19
N GLU A 93 10.56 -19.76 1.08
CA GLU A 93 11.71 -20.57 1.49
C GLU A 93 11.63 -22.02 1.00
N ILE A 94 10.46 -22.65 1.14
CA ILE A 94 10.25 -24.00 0.59
C ILE A 94 10.37 -23.95 -0.93
N ARG A 95 9.69 -22.99 -1.56
CA ARG A 95 9.66 -22.87 -3.02
C ARG A 95 11.05 -22.66 -3.64
N LYS A 96 11.92 -21.91 -2.98
CA LYS A 96 13.31 -21.69 -3.44
C LYS A 96 14.10 -22.97 -3.63
N LYS A 97 13.85 -24.01 -2.83
CA LYS A 97 14.53 -25.31 -2.96
C LYS A 97 14.23 -26.00 -4.30
N TYR A 98 13.08 -25.68 -4.90
CA TYR A 98 12.57 -26.29 -6.12
C TYR A 98 12.60 -25.35 -7.34
N MET A 99 13.13 -24.13 -7.18
CA MET A 99 13.27 -23.17 -8.29
C MET A 99 14.50 -23.48 -9.13
N THR A 100 14.39 -23.21 -10.43
CA THR A 100 15.57 -23.19 -11.31
C THR A 100 16.46 -21.97 -11.00
N PRO A 101 17.77 -22.01 -11.34
CA PRO A 101 18.66 -20.88 -11.07
C PRO A 101 18.22 -19.57 -11.75
N GLU A 102 17.58 -19.65 -12.91
CA GLU A 102 17.01 -18.47 -13.60
C GLU A 102 15.83 -17.88 -12.83
N GLU A 103 14.93 -18.72 -12.33
CA GLU A 103 13.78 -18.30 -11.52
C GLU A 103 14.21 -17.69 -10.19
N LEU A 104 15.25 -18.26 -9.57
CA LEU A 104 15.80 -17.77 -8.31
C LEU A 104 16.38 -16.35 -8.47
N SER A 105 17.18 -16.12 -9.50
CA SER A 105 17.75 -14.79 -9.80
C SER A 105 16.65 -13.74 -10.02
N LYS A 106 15.61 -14.10 -10.80
CA LYS A 106 14.46 -13.21 -11.01
C LYS A 106 13.69 -12.94 -9.72
N PHE A 107 13.53 -13.96 -8.87
CA PHE A 107 12.84 -13.82 -7.59
C PHE A 107 13.60 -12.88 -6.64
N GLU A 108 14.92 -13.01 -6.57
CA GLU A 108 15.78 -12.13 -5.77
C GLU A 108 15.73 -10.68 -6.25
N LEU A 109 15.83 -10.46 -7.57
CA LEU A 109 15.71 -9.14 -8.17
C LEU A 109 14.37 -8.47 -7.83
N LEU A 110 13.26 -9.21 -7.96
CA LEU A 110 11.92 -8.70 -7.62
C LEU A 110 11.79 -8.40 -6.12
N LYS A 111 12.44 -9.18 -5.26
CA LYS A 111 12.44 -8.94 -3.81
C LYS A 111 13.20 -7.66 -3.46
N GLU A 112 14.33 -7.42 -4.13
CA GLU A 112 15.13 -6.22 -3.95
C GLU A 112 14.42 -4.97 -4.43
N GLN A 113 13.82 -5.00 -5.63
CA GLN A 113 13.00 -3.89 -6.15
C GLN A 113 11.86 -3.52 -5.20
N LYS A 114 11.17 -4.53 -4.63
CA LYS A 114 10.12 -4.28 -3.63
C LYS A 114 10.67 -3.63 -2.36
N ARG A 115 11.85 -4.04 -1.88
CA ARG A 115 12.49 -3.44 -0.71
C ARG A 115 12.82 -1.97 -0.96
N GLN A 116 13.41 -1.66 -2.11
CA GLN A 116 13.74 -0.30 -2.53
C GLN A 116 12.48 0.58 -2.58
N MET A 117 11.42 0.12 -3.24
CA MET A 117 10.15 0.85 -3.30
C MET A 117 9.53 1.12 -1.91
N ILE A 118 9.57 0.13 -1.00
CA ILE A 118 9.06 0.32 0.37
C ILE A 118 9.90 1.38 1.11
N GLU A 119 11.21 1.35 0.96
CA GLU A 119 12.12 2.30 1.62
C GLU A 119 11.95 3.72 1.08
N GLU A 120 11.86 3.89 -0.24
CA GLU A 120 11.59 5.16 -0.91
C GLU A 120 10.25 5.74 -0.47
N HIS A 121 9.19 4.92 -0.47
CA HIS A 121 7.87 5.36 -0.02
C HIS A 121 7.90 5.78 1.45
N LYS A 122 8.66 5.08 2.30
CA LYS A 122 8.82 5.46 3.71
C LYS A 122 9.57 6.79 3.87
N LYS A 123 10.61 7.02 3.05
CA LYS A 123 11.36 8.30 3.02
C LYS A 123 10.47 9.45 2.56
N MET A 124 9.72 9.26 1.47
CA MET A 124 8.80 10.27 0.95
C MET A 124 7.70 10.64 1.96
N ASN A 125 7.11 9.66 2.65
CA ASN A 125 6.11 9.93 3.68
C ASN A 125 6.69 10.78 4.82
N ARG A 126 7.90 10.47 5.29
CA ARG A 126 8.57 11.26 6.34
C ARG A 126 8.84 12.69 5.89
N MET A 127 9.38 12.88 4.69
CA MET A 127 9.61 14.22 4.13
C MET A 127 8.31 15.02 4.00
N LYS A 128 7.22 14.36 3.59
CA LYS A 128 5.91 15.00 3.48
C LYS A 128 5.39 15.46 4.85
N GLU A 129 5.49 14.62 5.88
CA GLU A 129 5.10 14.96 7.25
C GLU A 129 5.92 16.14 7.80
N GLU A 130 7.23 16.17 7.53
CA GLU A 130 8.11 17.28 7.92
C GLU A 130 7.73 18.60 7.22
N LEU A 131 7.43 18.55 5.92
CA LEU A 131 7.02 19.73 5.15
C LEU A 131 5.66 20.27 5.63
N GLU A 132 4.71 19.37 5.93
CA GLU A 132 3.42 19.74 6.49
C GLU A 132 3.55 20.40 7.87
N MET A 133 4.45 19.88 8.72
CA MET A 133 4.76 20.47 10.02
C MET A 133 5.35 21.88 9.87
N LYS A 134 6.35 22.07 8.99
CA LYS A 134 6.92 23.40 8.72
C LYS A 134 5.88 24.38 8.19
N SER A 135 5.04 23.95 7.24
CA SER A 135 3.98 24.80 6.70
C SER A 135 2.95 25.22 7.75
N LYS A 136 2.63 24.35 8.72
CA LYS A 136 1.74 24.69 9.84
C LYS A 136 2.38 25.72 10.76
N LEU A 137 3.66 25.57 11.08
CA LEU A 137 4.39 26.54 11.91
C LEU A 137 4.43 27.92 11.25
N ASP A 138 4.81 28.00 9.97
CA ASP A 138 4.84 29.26 9.22
C ASP A 138 3.47 29.97 9.19
N ARG A 139 2.37 29.21 9.10
CA ARG A 139 1.00 29.77 9.13
C ARG A 139 0.68 30.37 10.48
N VAL A 140 1.08 29.72 11.57
CA VAL A 140 0.86 30.22 12.93
C VAL A 140 1.69 31.47 13.17
N GLU A 141 2.97 31.45 12.81
CA GLU A 141 3.87 32.62 12.93
C GLU A 141 3.32 33.83 12.16
N LYS A 142 2.96 33.64 10.88
CA LYS A 142 2.34 34.71 10.07
C LYS A 142 1.01 35.22 10.63
N SER A 143 0.24 34.39 11.34
CA SER A 143 -1.00 34.82 11.97
C SER A 143 -0.78 35.67 13.23
N THR A 144 0.37 35.49 13.89
CA THR A 144 0.78 36.27 15.06
C THR A 144 1.51 37.57 14.72
N GLU A 145 2.03 37.69 13.50
CA GLU A 145 2.61 38.93 13.01
C GLU A 145 1.53 40.01 12.83
N GLU A 146 1.75 41.18 13.41
CA GLU A 146 0.87 42.34 13.16
C GLU A 146 0.92 42.70 11.69
N VAL A 147 -0.24 42.61 11.01
CA VAL A 147 -0.38 43.03 9.62
C VAL A 147 -0.21 44.55 9.55
N LYS A 148 1.03 45.00 9.36
CA LYS A 148 1.29 46.37 8.90
C LYS A 148 0.71 46.46 7.50
N ALA A 149 -0.42 47.14 7.37
CA ALA A 149 -0.97 47.49 6.07
C ALA A 149 0.11 48.26 5.30
N SER A 150 0.80 47.58 4.37
CA SER A 150 1.62 48.28 3.41
C SER A 150 0.66 49.18 2.66
N LYS A 151 0.80 50.50 2.80
CA LYS A 151 0.15 51.44 1.88
C LYS A 151 0.63 51.00 0.50
N GLY A 152 -0.26 50.36 -0.26
CA GLY A 152 0.03 49.99 -1.64
C GLY A 152 0.56 51.23 -2.32
N ASN A 153 1.70 51.12 -2.99
CA ASN A 153 2.15 52.20 -3.84
C ASN A 153 1.06 52.38 -4.90
N ASP A 154 0.38 53.54 -4.91
CA ASP A 154 -0.58 53.91 -5.93
C ASP A 154 0.17 54.07 -7.26
N LEU A 155 0.49 52.93 -7.89
CA LEU A 155 0.91 52.86 -9.26
C LEU A 155 -0.26 53.39 -10.07
N ARG A 156 -0.17 54.65 -10.51
CA ARG A 156 -1.11 55.25 -11.45
C ARG A 156 -1.11 54.40 -12.72
N PHE A 157 -1.99 53.40 -12.75
CA PHE A 157 -2.23 52.56 -13.91
C PHE A 157 -2.93 53.42 -14.96
N GLY A 158 -2.13 54.03 -15.82
CA GLY A 158 -2.58 54.80 -16.96
C GLY A 158 -1.43 54.86 -17.96
N ALA A 159 -1.65 54.33 -19.17
CA ALA A 159 -0.73 54.55 -20.27
C ALA A 159 -0.56 56.07 -20.46
N ASN A 160 0.68 56.55 -20.44
CA ASN A 160 0.97 57.94 -20.69
C ASN A 160 0.78 58.19 -22.20
N VAL A 161 -0.47 58.41 -22.63
CA VAL A 161 -0.82 58.60 -24.04
C VAL A 161 -0.30 59.97 -24.47
N VAL A 162 0.89 59.99 -25.06
CA VAL A 162 1.45 61.18 -25.70
C VAL A 162 0.60 61.47 -26.94
N LYS A 163 -0.15 62.57 -26.94
CA LYS A 163 -0.91 63.02 -28.12
C LYS A 163 0.09 63.35 -29.23
N PHE A 164 0.06 62.59 -30.31
CA PHE A 164 0.84 62.87 -31.52
C PHE A 164 0.47 64.26 -32.05
N GLN A 165 1.45 65.16 -32.14
CA GLN A 165 1.31 66.41 -32.88
C GLN A 165 1.91 66.20 -34.27
N PRO A 166 1.12 66.34 -35.35
CA PRO A 166 1.67 66.22 -36.69
C PRO A 166 2.71 67.33 -36.94
N PRO A 167 3.83 67.01 -37.62
CA PRO A 167 4.87 67.99 -37.91
C PRO A 167 4.31 69.12 -38.78
N ALA A 168 4.76 70.36 -38.50
CA ALA A 168 4.31 71.55 -39.20
C ALA A 168 4.51 71.41 -40.73
N PRO A 169 3.55 71.87 -41.56
CA PRO A 169 3.65 71.76 -43.00
C PRO A 169 4.89 72.51 -43.51
N ALA A 170 5.77 71.79 -44.20
CA ALA A 170 6.94 72.37 -44.84
C ALA A 170 6.47 73.44 -45.85
N ARG A 171 6.86 74.70 -45.60
CA ARG A 171 6.66 75.78 -46.57
C ARG A 171 7.45 75.43 -47.84
N GLY A 172 6.72 75.18 -48.93
CA GLY A 172 7.31 75.01 -50.25
C GLY A 172 8.19 76.21 -50.59
N ARG A 173 9.42 75.93 -51.04
CA ARG A 173 10.25 76.93 -51.70
C ARG A 173 9.80 77.02 -53.15
N CYS A 174 9.36 78.21 -53.56
CA CYS A 174 9.37 78.61 -54.97
C CYS A 174 10.81 78.81 -55.43
#